data_AF-A0A6J4IU24-F1
#
_entry.id   AF-A0A6J4IU24-F1
#
_cell.length_a   1.000
_cell.length_b   1.000
_cell.length_c   1.000
_cell.angle_alpha   90.00
_cell.angle_beta   90.00
_cell.angle_gamma   90.00
#
_symmetry.space_group_name_H-M   'P 1'
#
loop_
_entity.id
_entity.type
_entity.pdbx_description
1 polymer ?
#
loop_
_entity_poly.entity_id
_entity_poly.type
_entity_poly.pdbx_seq_one_letter_code
_entity_poly.pdbx_strand_id
1 'polypeptide(L)'
;DFIPRTWDELGRPCPRAVVDRALAYCDERAAAFDPSGAVLVHGDAHGWNTLDAGGGTFKLVDPEGLRSEPAHDLGVPMREYNRPLLDGDTPRLARARAAGLATMCGVDAEAVWQWGFVERVSTGLGGLRELDGDEGLAFLEVAERCL
;
A
#
# COMPACT_ATOMS: atom_id res chain seq x y z
N ASP A 1 17.10 -4.78 -0.87
CA ASP A 1 15.80 -4.16 -1.16
C ASP A 1 14.96 -5.03 -2.08
N PHE A 2 13.72 -5.32 -1.68
CA PHE A 2 12.79 -6.16 -2.43
C PHE A 2 12.39 -5.50 -3.76
N ILE A 3 11.92 -4.26 -3.73
CA ILE A 3 11.39 -3.53 -4.90
C ILE A 3 12.36 -3.48 -6.09
N PRO A 4 13.59 -2.94 -5.97
CA PRO A 4 14.48 -2.80 -7.14
C PRO A 4 14.95 -4.14 -7.68
N ARG A 5 15.17 -5.13 -6.80
CA ARG A 5 15.58 -6.48 -7.20
C ARG A 5 14.48 -7.16 -8.00
N THR A 6 13.26 -7.23 -7.45
CA THR A 6 12.12 -7.88 -8.11
C THR A 6 11.77 -7.17 -9.42
N TRP A 7 11.88 -5.84 -9.47
CA TRP A 7 11.66 -5.06 -10.70
C TRP A 7 12.65 -5.43 -11.81
N ASP A 8 13.95 -5.54 -11.52
CA ASP A 8 14.95 -5.97 -12.51
C ASP A 8 14.76 -7.45 -12.91
N GLU A 9 14.47 -8.34 -11.96
CA GLU A 9 14.22 -9.77 -12.21
C GLU A 9 13.01 -10.02 -13.12
N LEU A 10 11.95 -9.22 -12.99
CA LEU A 10 10.75 -9.28 -13.83
C LEU A 10 10.89 -8.58 -15.19
N GLY A 11 12.10 -8.12 -15.55
CA GLY A 11 12.31 -7.43 -16.82
C GLY A 11 11.71 -6.02 -16.86
N ARG A 12 11.61 -5.36 -15.71
CA ARG A 12 11.17 -3.95 -15.53
C ARG A 12 9.71 -3.71 -15.95
N PRO A 13 8.74 -4.31 -15.25
CA PRO A 13 7.33 -4.32 -15.64
C PRO A 13 6.60 -2.97 -15.51
N CYS A 14 7.26 -1.94 -14.96
CA CYS A 14 6.74 -0.58 -14.87
C CYS A 14 7.87 0.45 -15.06
N PRO A 15 7.55 1.73 -15.34
CA PRO A 15 8.56 2.77 -15.49
C PRO A 15 9.44 2.93 -14.25
N ARG A 16 10.72 3.23 -14.48
CA ARG A 16 11.71 3.48 -13.41
C ARG A 16 11.25 4.55 -12.40
N ALA A 17 10.51 5.57 -12.85
CA ALA A 17 9.98 6.62 -12.00
C ALA A 17 9.02 6.12 -10.90
N VAL A 18 8.29 5.01 -11.15
CA VAL A 18 7.42 4.37 -10.15
C VAL A 18 8.27 3.77 -9.02
N VAL A 19 9.33 3.05 -9.40
CA VAL A 19 10.29 2.45 -8.45
C VAL A 19 11.00 3.53 -7.64
N ASP A 20 11.53 4.56 -8.32
CA ASP A 20 12.25 5.66 -7.65
C ASP A 20 11.32 6.40 -6.67
N ARG A 21 10.04 6.59 -7.02
CA ARG A 21 9.08 7.22 -6.11
C ARG A 21 8.80 6.35 -4.88
N ALA A 22 8.63 5.04 -5.05
CA ALA A 22 8.41 4.14 -3.92
C ALA A 22 9.62 4.15 -2.97
N LEU A 23 10.85 4.13 -3.51
CA LEU A 23 12.07 4.21 -2.71
C LEU A 23 12.20 5.55 -1.98
N ALA A 24 11.91 6.66 -2.65
CA ALA A 24 11.90 7.98 -2.00
C ALA A 24 10.90 8.04 -0.83
N TYR A 25 9.71 7.45 -1.00
CA TYR A 25 8.73 7.37 0.09
C TYR A 25 9.20 6.45 1.23
N CYS A 26 9.88 5.34 0.96
CA CYS A 26 10.51 4.53 2.01
C CYS A 26 11.51 5.37 2.82
N ASP A 27 12.38 6.14 2.15
CA ASP A 27 13.37 6.99 2.80
C ASP A 27 12.72 8.11 3.63
N GLU A 28 11.68 8.75 3.10
CA GLU A 28 10.90 9.77 3.82
C GLU A 28 10.21 9.21 5.05
N ARG A 29 9.61 8.01 4.96
CA ARG A 29 8.99 7.33 6.12
C ARG A 29 10.02 6.92 7.16
N ALA A 30 11.16 6.38 6.73
CA ALA A 30 12.25 6.02 7.64
C ALA A 30 12.81 7.25 8.38
N ALA A 31 12.96 8.38 7.68
CA ALA A 31 13.42 9.63 8.28
C ALA A 31 12.41 10.25 9.26
N ALA A 32 11.10 10.07 9.00
CA ALA A 32 10.03 10.58 9.85
C ALA A 32 9.68 9.68 11.05
N PHE A 33 10.21 8.46 11.11
CA PHE A 33 9.82 7.47 12.11
C PHE A 33 10.18 7.91 13.54
N ASP A 34 9.16 7.99 14.41
CA ASP A 34 9.30 8.19 15.85
C ASP A 34 8.96 6.89 16.62
N PRO A 35 9.95 6.22 17.23
CA PRO A 35 9.73 5.02 18.02
C PRO A 35 8.79 5.18 19.21
N SER A 36 8.59 6.42 19.71
CA SER A 36 7.71 6.72 20.84
C SER A 36 6.23 6.62 20.47
N GLY A 37 5.89 6.91 19.20
CA GLY A 37 4.54 6.78 18.64
C GLY A 37 4.26 5.42 17.99
N ALA A 38 5.23 4.50 17.98
CA ALA A 38 5.10 3.24 17.27
C ALA A 38 4.17 2.23 17.98
N VAL A 39 3.29 1.60 17.20
CA VAL A 39 2.28 0.62 17.60
C VAL A 39 2.59 -0.74 16.97
N LEU A 40 1.93 -1.79 17.47
CA LEU A 40 1.90 -3.07 16.77
C LEU A 40 0.91 -2.93 15.60
N VAL A 41 1.40 -3.09 14.38
CA VAL A 41 0.58 -3.08 13.17
C VAL A 41 0.22 -4.50 12.76
N HIS A 42 -0.90 -4.67 12.07
CA HIS A 42 -1.29 -5.94 11.49
C HIS A 42 -0.34 -6.35 10.37
N GLY A 43 0.06 -5.41 9.50
CA GLY A 43 0.96 -5.63 8.36
C GLY A 43 0.24 -6.13 7.10
N ASP A 44 -0.88 -6.84 7.24
CA ASP A 44 -1.66 -7.34 6.09
C ASP A 44 -3.18 -7.25 6.27
N ALA A 45 -3.68 -6.08 6.70
CA ALA A 45 -5.10 -5.83 6.98
C ALA A 45 -5.98 -5.65 5.72
N HIS A 46 -5.88 -6.57 4.74
CA HIS A 46 -6.66 -6.52 3.51
C HIS A 46 -8.03 -7.21 3.63
N GLY A 47 -8.90 -7.05 2.63
CA GLY A 47 -10.27 -7.56 2.65
C GLY A 47 -10.40 -9.07 2.90
N TRP A 48 -9.46 -9.88 2.40
CA TRP A 48 -9.46 -11.33 2.61
C TRP A 48 -9.06 -11.76 4.03
N ASN A 49 -8.42 -10.86 4.79
CA ASN A 49 -8.05 -11.05 6.20
C ASN A 49 -9.06 -10.38 7.14
N THR A 50 -10.19 -9.91 6.61
CA THR A 50 -11.26 -9.28 7.38
C THR A 50 -12.46 -10.21 7.47
N LEU A 51 -12.69 -10.78 8.66
CA LEU A 51 -13.78 -11.72 8.91
C LEU A 51 -14.98 -11.02 9.58
N ASP A 52 -16.19 -11.33 9.10
CA ASP A 52 -17.44 -10.95 9.77
C ASP A 52 -17.57 -11.72 11.09
N ALA A 53 -17.66 -10.97 12.20
CA ALA A 53 -17.83 -11.52 13.55
C ALA A 53 -19.30 -11.47 14.02
N GLY A 54 -20.22 -11.06 13.15
CA GLY A 54 -21.63 -10.87 13.43
C GLY A 54 -21.94 -9.48 13.99
N GLY A 55 -23.21 -9.08 13.90
CA GLY A 55 -23.69 -7.82 14.50
C GLY A 55 -23.08 -6.54 13.91
N GLY A 56 -22.58 -6.60 12.67
CA GLY A 56 -21.89 -5.47 12.02
C GLY A 56 -20.47 -5.23 12.53
N THR A 57 -19.85 -6.23 13.16
CA THR A 57 -18.47 -6.17 13.65
C THR A 57 -17.55 -7.07 12.82
N PHE A 58 -16.28 -6.69 12.73
CA PHE A 58 -15.28 -7.41 11.96
C PHE A 58 -14.04 -7.68 12.81
N LYS A 59 -13.31 -8.74 12.45
CA LYS A 59 -12.00 -9.08 13.05
C LYS A 59 -10.97 -9.29 11.96
N LEU A 60 -9.76 -8.82 12.24
CA LEU A 60 -8.60 -9.10 11.40
C LEU A 60 -7.93 -10.43 11.84
N VAL A 61 -7.38 -11.15 10.88
CA VAL A 61 -6.65 -12.42 11.08
C VAL A 61 -5.37 -12.43 10.25
N ASP A 62 -4.45 -13.33 10.59
CA ASP A 62 -3.14 -13.50 9.92
C ASP A 62 -2.22 -12.25 10.00
N PRO A 63 -1.89 -11.76 11.21
CA PRO A 63 -1.01 -10.61 11.35
C PRO A 63 0.45 -10.99 11.11
N GLU A 64 1.19 -10.12 10.41
CA GLU A 64 2.65 -10.21 10.29
C GLU A 64 3.36 -9.77 11.58
N GLY A 65 2.75 -8.85 12.35
CA GLY A 65 3.21 -8.48 13.68
C GLY A 65 4.43 -7.57 13.72
N LEU A 66 4.41 -6.47 12.96
CA LEU A 66 5.46 -5.45 12.92
C LEU A 66 5.23 -4.32 13.94
N ARG A 67 6.30 -3.69 14.46
CA ARG A 67 6.21 -2.42 15.19
C ARG A 67 6.50 -1.24 14.26
N SER A 68 5.53 -0.35 14.05
CA SER A 68 5.64 0.79 13.12
C SER A 68 4.75 1.97 13.53
N GLU A 69 4.81 3.09 12.82
CA GLU A 69 3.83 4.17 12.96
C GLU A 69 2.41 3.71 12.54
N PRO A 70 1.33 4.26 13.13
CA PRO A 70 -0.03 3.83 12.83
C PRO A 70 -0.44 3.95 11.35
N ALA A 71 0.08 4.95 10.64
CA ALA A 71 -0.22 5.16 9.23
C ALA A 71 0.29 4.02 8.32
N HIS A 72 1.30 3.26 8.77
CA HIS A 72 1.84 2.13 8.00
C HIS A 72 0.77 1.06 7.77
N ASP A 73 -0.03 0.72 8.80
CA ASP A 73 -1.06 -0.32 8.67
C ASP A 73 -2.18 0.08 7.69
N LEU A 74 -2.32 1.38 7.41
CA LEU A 74 -3.27 1.89 6.43
C LEU A 74 -2.76 1.81 4.98
N GLY A 75 -1.47 1.49 4.77
CA GLY A 75 -0.92 1.23 3.44
C GLY A 75 -1.63 0.07 2.73
N VAL A 76 -1.97 -0.98 3.49
CA VAL A 76 -2.69 -2.16 2.99
C VAL A 76 -4.10 -1.83 2.46
N PRO A 77 -5.03 -1.26 3.26
CA PRO A 77 -6.32 -0.84 2.72
C PRO A 77 -6.18 0.31 1.70
N MET A 78 -5.08 1.05 1.66
CA MET A 78 -4.84 2.07 0.65
C MET A 78 -4.46 1.49 -0.73
N ARG A 79 -3.71 0.37 -0.80
CA ARG A 79 -3.34 -0.29 -2.06
C ARG A 79 -4.54 -0.95 -2.77
N GLU A 80 -5.56 -1.34 -2.02
CA GLU A 80 -6.78 -1.99 -2.50
C GLU A 80 -7.61 -1.14 -3.50
N TYR A 81 -8.63 -1.77 -4.10
CA TYR A 81 -9.62 -1.13 -5.00
C TYR A 81 -9.06 -0.58 -6.32
N ASN A 82 -8.16 -1.33 -7.00
CA ASN A 82 -7.57 -0.90 -8.27
C ASN A 82 -8.62 -0.55 -9.35
N ARG A 83 -9.66 -1.37 -9.54
CA ARG A 83 -10.63 -1.14 -10.64
C ARG A 83 -11.37 0.20 -10.54
N PRO A 84 -12.02 0.56 -9.42
CA PRO A 84 -12.61 1.90 -9.26
C PRO A 84 -11.63 3.06 -9.47
N LEU A 85 -10.34 2.89 -9.13
CA LEU A 85 -9.31 3.91 -9.36
C LEU A 85 -8.96 4.03 -10.85
N LEU A 86 -8.85 2.91 -11.56
CA LEU A 86 -8.51 2.86 -13.00
C LEU A 86 -9.66 3.34 -13.89
N ASP A 87 -10.92 3.11 -13.46
CA ASP A 87 -12.13 3.53 -14.20
C ASP A 87 -12.45 5.02 -14.04
N GLY A 88 -11.70 5.74 -13.18
CA GLY A 88 -11.92 7.15 -12.87
C GLY A 88 -10.67 8.02 -12.96
N ASP A 89 -10.71 9.16 -12.28
CA ASP A 89 -9.57 10.06 -12.12
C ASP A 89 -8.62 9.50 -11.05
N THR A 90 -7.69 8.65 -11.50
CA THR A 90 -6.82 7.84 -10.63
C THR A 90 -6.08 8.69 -9.58
N PRO A 91 -5.34 9.78 -9.92
CA PRO A 91 -4.69 10.62 -8.92
C PRO A 91 -5.65 11.18 -7.87
N ARG A 92 -6.77 11.76 -8.32
CA ARG A 92 -7.72 12.42 -7.43
C ARG A 92 -8.39 11.42 -6.51
N LEU A 93 -8.80 10.27 -7.03
CA LEU A 93 -9.47 9.22 -6.26
C LEU A 93 -8.52 8.57 -5.25
N ALA A 94 -7.26 8.33 -5.63
CA ALA A 94 -6.26 7.80 -4.72
C ALA A 94 -5.98 8.78 -3.56
N ARG A 95 -5.80 10.08 -3.85
CA ARG A 95 -5.62 11.11 -2.81
C ARG A 95 -6.85 11.26 -1.92
N ALA A 96 -8.06 11.22 -2.48
CA ALA A 96 -9.31 11.25 -1.71
C ALA A 96 -9.42 10.03 -0.77
N ARG A 97 -9.01 8.84 -1.23
CA ARG A 97 -8.97 7.63 -0.41
C ARG A 97 -8.00 7.77 0.77
N ALA A 98 -6.78 8.25 0.52
CA ALA A 98 -5.79 8.49 1.58
C ALA A 98 -6.32 9.45 2.65
N ALA A 99 -6.95 10.56 2.23
CA ALA A 99 -7.58 11.52 3.14
C ALA A 99 -8.73 10.90 3.96
N GLY A 100 -9.54 10.04 3.34
CA GLY A 100 -10.62 9.33 4.03
C GLY A 100 -10.11 8.38 5.11
N LEU A 101 -9.12 7.54 4.77
CA LEU A 101 -8.47 6.63 5.73
C LEU A 101 -7.82 7.40 6.88
N ALA A 102 -7.06 8.44 6.56
CA ALA A 102 -6.41 9.30 7.55
C ALA A 102 -7.41 9.95 8.51
N THR A 103 -8.55 10.44 8.00
CA THR A 103 -9.62 11.04 8.81
C THR A 103 -10.24 10.02 9.77
N MET A 104 -10.53 8.80 9.30
CA MET A 104 -11.14 7.77 10.13
C MET A 104 -10.23 7.30 11.27
N CYS A 105 -8.91 7.34 11.06
CA CYS A 105 -7.92 6.82 12.01
C CYS A 105 -7.18 7.91 12.78
N GLY A 106 -7.40 9.20 12.46
CA GLY A 106 -6.74 10.32 13.13
C GLY A 106 -5.23 10.39 12.88
N VAL A 107 -4.78 10.05 11.66
CA VAL A 107 -3.36 10.05 11.27
C VAL A 107 -3.10 11.02 10.11
N ASP A 108 -1.83 11.21 9.76
CA ASP A 108 -1.42 12.07 8.63
C ASP A 108 -1.76 11.45 7.27
N ALA A 109 -2.41 12.24 6.39
CA ALA A 109 -2.86 11.76 5.09
C ALA A 109 -1.71 11.54 4.09
N GLU A 110 -0.61 12.28 4.21
CA GLU A 110 0.55 12.07 3.36
C GLU A 110 1.25 10.77 3.76
N ALA A 111 1.40 10.48 5.05
CA ALA A 111 1.93 9.20 5.53
C ALA A 111 1.12 8.00 5.00
N VAL A 112 -0.21 8.06 5.06
CA VAL A 112 -1.09 7.01 4.49
C VAL A 112 -0.89 6.86 2.99
N TRP A 113 -0.77 7.98 2.26
CA TRP A 113 -0.51 7.94 0.83
C TRP A 113 0.83 7.28 0.51
N GLN A 114 1.89 7.68 1.20
CA GLN A 114 3.25 7.19 0.97
C GLN A 114 3.35 5.69 1.24
N TRP A 115 2.83 5.23 2.38
CA TRP A 115 2.75 3.80 2.66
C TRP A 115 1.89 3.05 1.65
N GLY A 116 0.74 3.60 1.27
CA GLY A 116 -0.12 3.00 0.25
C GLY A 116 0.54 2.88 -1.13
N PHE A 117 1.37 3.85 -1.51
CA PHE A 117 2.13 3.80 -2.75
C PHE A 117 3.22 2.72 -2.70
N VAL A 118 3.98 2.66 -1.59
CA VAL A 118 5.01 1.62 -1.36
C VAL A 118 4.37 0.23 -1.40
N GLU A 119 3.29 0.03 -0.65
CA GLU A 119 2.51 -1.21 -0.58
C GLU A 119 1.96 -1.65 -1.94
N ARG A 120 1.48 -0.68 -2.74
CA ARG A 120 0.99 -0.94 -4.09
C ARG A 120 2.11 -1.43 -5.01
N VAL A 121 3.28 -0.81 -4.97
CA VAL A 121 4.42 -1.22 -5.80
C VAL A 121 4.98 -2.57 -5.34
N SER A 122 5.14 -2.79 -4.04
CA SER A 122 5.62 -4.06 -3.49
C SER A 122 4.66 -5.21 -3.81
N THR A 123 3.35 -5.01 -3.63
CA THR A 123 2.32 -6.01 -3.93
C THR A 123 2.23 -6.28 -5.43
N GLY A 124 2.28 -5.25 -6.27
CA GLY A 124 2.29 -5.42 -7.73
C GLY A 124 3.46 -6.27 -8.22
N LEU A 125 4.67 -5.98 -7.74
CA LEU A 125 5.86 -6.77 -8.06
C LEU A 125 5.82 -8.18 -7.47
N GLY A 126 5.36 -8.34 -6.23
CA GLY A 126 5.21 -9.66 -5.60
C GLY A 126 4.22 -10.55 -6.34
N GLY A 127 3.05 -9.99 -6.69
CA GLY A 127 2.02 -10.68 -7.46
C GLY A 127 2.53 -11.18 -8.81
N LEU A 128 3.26 -10.36 -9.57
CA LEU A 128 3.87 -10.79 -10.84
C LEU A 128 4.94 -11.88 -10.68
N ARG A 129 5.61 -11.93 -9.53
CA ARG A 129 6.66 -12.93 -9.27
C ARG A 129 6.09 -14.28 -8.83
N GLU A 130 5.01 -14.26 -8.08
CA GLU A 130 4.51 -15.43 -7.33
C GLU A 130 3.23 -16.03 -7.91
N LEU A 131 2.46 -15.25 -8.68
CA LEU A 131 1.20 -15.68 -9.27
C LEU A 131 1.37 -15.84 -10.79
N ASP A 132 0.90 -16.95 -11.33
CA ASP A 132 0.78 -17.15 -12.79
C ASP A 132 -0.36 -16.25 -13.31
N GLY A 133 -0.10 -14.95 -13.49
CA GLY A 133 -1.07 -14.01 -14.01
C GLY A 133 -0.67 -12.53 -13.98
N ASP A 134 -1.50 -11.70 -14.59
CA ASP A 134 -1.29 -10.27 -14.77
C ASP A 134 -1.90 -9.42 -13.62
N GLU A 135 -2.33 -10.06 -12.52
CA GLU A 135 -3.03 -9.38 -11.42
C GLU A 135 -2.18 -8.28 -10.77
N GLY A 136 -0.86 -8.46 -10.76
CA GLY A 136 0.10 -7.45 -10.27
C GLY A 136 0.19 -6.19 -11.13
N LEU A 137 -0.15 -6.27 -12.44
CA LEU A 137 -0.06 -5.12 -13.36
C LEU A 137 -1.01 -4.00 -12.96
N ALA A 138 -2.22 -4.32 -12.49
CA ALA A 138 -3.20 -3.30 -12.10
C ALA A 138 -2.69 -2.43 -10.95
N PHE A 139 -1.93 -2.99 -10.01
CA PHE A 139 -1.30 -2.23 -8.94
C PHE A 139 -0.24 -1.27 -9.49
N LEU A 140 0.61 -1.75 -10.38
CA LEU A 140 1.68 -0.93 -10.99
C LEU A 140 1.11 0.17 -11.88
N GLU A 141 0.05 -0.10 -12.64
CA GLU A 141 -0.62 0.88 -13.49
C GLU A 141 -1.25 2.00 -12.66
N VAL A 142 -1.91 1.67 -11.53
CA VAL A 142 -2.44 2.70 -10.64
C VAL A 142 -1.31 3.57 -10.06
N ALA A 143 -0.18 2.96 -9.67
CA ALA A 143 0.98 3.70 -9.18
C ALA A 143 1.54 4.65 -10.26
N GLU A 144 1.67 4.17 -11.50
CA GLU A 144 2.12 4.97 -12.65
C GLU A 144 1.20 6.15 -12.92
N ARG A 145 -0.12 5.93 -12.96
CA ARG A 145 -1.11 7.01 -13.18
C ARG A 145 -1.13 8.05 -12.07
N CYS A 146 -0.53 7.79 -10.91
CA CYS A 146 -0.45 8.72 -9.77
C CYS A 146 0.84 9.56 -9.73
N LEU A 147 1.78 9.35 -10.67
CA LEU A 147 2.98 10.17 -10.81
C LEU A 147 2.69 11.50 -11.51
#